data_AF-A0A1B2LZB5-F1
#
_entry.id   AF-A0A1B2LZB5-F1
#
_cell.length_a   1.000
_cell.length_b   1.000
_cell.length_c   1.000
_cell.angle_alpha   90.00
_cell.angle_beta   90.00
_cell.angle_gamma   90.00
#
_symmetry.space_group_name_H-M   'P 1'
#
loop_
_entity.id
_entity.type
_entity.pdbx_description
1 polymer ?
#
loop_
_entity_poly.entity_id
_entity_poly.type
_entity_poly.pdbx_seq_one_letter_code
_entity_poly.pdbx_strand_id
1 'polypeptide(L)'
;MPKSTGRFRPKRNEKKTICMSTHLDDEVAEHIATKAYEREWSNSQYLRWLAIQDKKRCEDDDDLTAYVSGTPREQINPFRRTELCEHCERKLDK
;
A
#
# COMPACT_ATOMS: atom_id res chain seq x y z
N MET A 1 -24.20 29.19 37.39
CA MET A 1 -23.92 29.30 35.94
C MET A 1 -22.55 29.94 35.78
N PRO A 2 -21.64 29.55 34.85
CA PRO A 2 -21.57 28.38 33.96
C PRO A 2 -20.34 27.47 34.26
N LYS A 3 -20.44 26.13 34.20
CA LYS A 3 -20.13 25.19 33.10
C LYS A 3 -18.68 25.21 32.57
N SER A 4 -17.97 24.13 32.85
CA SER A 4 -17.08 23.49 31.87
C SER A 4 -16.94 22.01 32.25
N THR A 5 -17.92 21.21 31.82
CA THR A 5 -17.76 19.75 31.78
C THR A 5 -16.63 19.45 30.81
N GLY A 6 -15.46 19.11 31.36
CA GLY A 6 -14.38 18.50 30.61
C GLY A 6 -14.89 17.19 30.03
N ARG A 7 -15.50 17.26 28.84
CA ARG A 7 -15.75 16.09 28.02
C ARG A 7 -14.39 15.60 27.58
N PHE A 8 -13.83 14.67 28.35
CA PHE A 8 -12.80 13.77 27.87
C PHE A 8 -13.42 13.00 26.70
N ARG A 9 -13.32 13.55 25.49
CA ARG A 9 -13.62 12.77 24.29
C ARG A 9 -12.53 11.72 24.23
N PRO A 10 -12.86 10.43 24.16
CA PRO A 10 -11.86 9.45 23.80
C PRO A 10 -11.25 9.93 22.47
N LYS A 11 -9.92 10.06 22.40
CA LYS A 11 -9.24 10.13 21.11
C LYS A 11 -9.77 8.91 20.34
N ARG A 12 -10.62 9.13 19.33
CA ARG A 12 -10.87 8.08 18.34
C ARG A 12 -9.48 7.63 17.94
N ASN A 13 -9.24 6.33 17.94
CA ASN A 13 -8.08 5.76 17.30
C ASN A 13 -8.15 6.18 15.83
N GLU A 14 -7.71 7.40 15.54
CA GLU A 14 -7.38 7.87 14.21
C GLU A 14 -6.30 6.90 13.79
N LYS A 15 -6.71 5.86 13.06
CA LYS A 15 -5.82 5.02 12.30
C LYS A 15 -4.92 6.02 11.59
N LYS A 16 -3.65 6.08 11.97
CA LYS A 16 -2.67 6.94 11.31
C LYS A 16 -2.63 6.45 9.87
N THR A 17 -3.44 7.02 9.00
CA THR A 17 -3.35 6.78 7.57
C THR A 17 -2.06 7.47 7.18
N ILE A 18 -1.00 6.67 7.01
CA ILE A 18 0.27 7.16 6.48
C ILE A 18 -0.07 7.89 5.18
N CYS A 19 0.13 9.21 5.19
CA CYS A 19 -0.06 10.01 3.99
C CYS A 19 1.17 9.79 3.11
N MET A 20 0.96 9.22 1.93
CA MET A 20 2.01 9.11 0.93
C MET A 20 1.80 10.19 -0.10
N SER A 21 2.62 11.25 -0.04
CA SER A 21 2.68 12.26 -1.09
C SER A 21 3.31 11.65 -2.33
N THR A 22 2.66 11.80 -3.48
CA THR A 22 3.21 11.38 -4.78
C THR A 22 3.14 12.57 -5.71
N HIS A 23 4.28 12.91 -6.32
CA HIS A 23 4.30 13.84 -7.44
C HIS A 23 3.92 13.08 -8.70
N LEU A 24 2.92 13.60 -9.42
CA LEU A 24 2.42 13.03 -10.65
C LEU A 24 2.50 14.12 -11.72
N ASP A 25 2.86 13.73 -12.93
CA ASP A 25 2.77 14.62 -14.08
C ASP A 25 1.30 15.00 -14.32
N ASP A 26 1.08 16.17 -14.91
CA ASP A 26 -0.25 16.75 -15.06
C ASP A 26 -1.21 15.82 -15.82
N GLU A 27 -0.74 15.19 -16.89
CA GLU A 27 -1.53 14.23 -17.69
C GLU A 27 -1.96 13.00 -16.84
N VAL A 28 -1.07 12.51 -15.98
CA VAL A 28 -1.34 11.37 -15.11
C VAL A 28 -2.32 11.76 -14.00
N ALA A 29 -2.16 12.95 -13.43
CA ALA A 29 -3.06 13.48 -12.42
C ALA A 29 -4.48 13.69 -12.97
N GLU A 30 -4.59 14.24 -14.18
CA GLU A 30 -5.88 14.40 -14.87
C GLU A 30 -6.54 13.03 -15.13
N HIS A 31 -5.78 12.08 -15.67
CA HIS A 31 -6.28 10.73 -15.90
C HIS A 31 -6.83 10.08 -14.63
N ILE A 32 -6.09 10.18 -13.52
CA ILE A 32 -6.51 9.66 -12.22
C ILE A 32 -7.79 10.33 -11.74
N ALA A 33 -7.89 11.66 -11.88
CA ALA A 33 -9.07 12.41 -11.47
C ALA A 33 -10.30 11.97 -12.28
N THR A 34 -10.18 11.85 -13.61
CA THR A 34 -11.26 11.38 -14.48
C THR A 34 -11.70 9.97 -14.10
N LYS A 35 -10.77 9.04 -13.91
CA LYS A 35 -11.10 7.65 -13.59
C LYS A 35 -11.68 7.47 -12.20
N ALA A 36 -11.24 8.27 -11.23
CA ALA A 36 -11.83 8.32 -9.90
C ALA A 36 -13.26 8.89 -9.96
N TYR A 37 -13.46 9.97 -10.73
CA TYR A 37 -14.77 10.60 -10.92
C TYR A 37 -15.80 9.66 -11.57
N GLU A 38 -15.42 8.96 -12.65
CA GLU A 38 -16.27 7.93 -13.30
C GLU A 38 -16.77 6.84 -12.34
N ARG A 39 -16.08 6.63 -11.23
CA ARG A 39 -16.36 5.60 -10.21
C ARG A 39 -16.97 6.18 -8.93
N GLU A 40 -17.22 7.50 -8.90
CA GLU A 40 -17.65 8.23 -7.70
C GLU A 40 -16.68 8.05 -6.51
N TRP A 41 -15.39 7.94 -6.80
CA TRP A 41 -14.34 7.76 -5.81
C TRP A 41 -13.49 9.03 -5.66
N SER A 42 -12.87 9.20 -4.49
CA SER A 42 -11.76 10.16 -4.35
C SER A 42 -10.51 9.64 -5.05
N ASN A 43 -9.64 10.56 -5.52
CA ASN A 43 -8.35 10.21 -6.14
C ASN A 43 -7.53 9.26 -5.24
N SER A 44 -7.54 9.48 -3.92
CA SER A 44 -6.83 8.61 -2.96
C SER A 44 -7.38 7.18 -2.90
N GLN A 45 -8.70 6.99 -3.06
CA GLN A 45 -9.31 5.66 -3.11
C GLN A 45 -8.93 4.95 -4.39
N TYR A 46 -8.96 5.65 -5.52
CA TYR A 46 -8.57 5.09 -6.81
C TYR A 46 -7.09 4.69 -6.83
N LEU A 47 -6.19 5.54 -6.33
CA LEU A 47 -4.77 5.21 -6.20
C LEU A 47 -4.50 3.99 -5.31
N ARG A 48 -5.18 3.89 -4.15
CA ARG A 48 -5.07 2.70 -3.30
C ARG A 48 -5.59 1.44 -4.00
N TRP A 49 -6.67 1.56 -4.75
CA TRP A 49 -7.20 0.44 -5.53
C TRP A 49 -6.22 -0.01 -6.61
N LEU A 50 -5.62 0.93 -7.36
CA LEU A 50 -4.58 0.62 -8.35
C LEU A 50 -3.40 -0.11 -7.72
N ALA A 51 -2.90 0.36 -6.57
CA ALA A 51 -1.80 -0.30 -5.86
C ALA A 51 -2.15 -1.74 -5.43
N ILE A 52 -3.40 -2.00 -5.04
CA ILE A 52 -3.87 -3.36 -4.72
C ILE A 52 -3.94 -4.23 -5.97
N GLN A 53 -4.43 -3.71 -7.09
CA GLN A 53 -4.49 -4.44 -8.35
C GLN A 53 -3.09 -4.80 -8.86
N ASP A 54 -2.16 -3.84 -8.80
CA ASP A 54 -0.78 -4.04 -9.20
C ASP A 54 -0.10 -5.12 -8.34
N LYS A 55 -0.29 -5.07 -7.02
CA LYS A 55 0.21 -6.12 -6.12
C LYS A 55 -0.32 -7.49 -6.51
N LYS A 56 -1.62 -7.63 -6.78
CA LYS A 56 -2.20 -8.92 -7.19
C LYS A 56 -1.62 -9.40 -8.51
N ARG A 57 -1.52 -8.52 -9.50
CA ARG A 57 -0.89 -8.85 -10.80
C ARG A 57 0.53 -9.37 -10.61
N CYS A 58 1.34 -8.69 -9.82
CA CYS A 58 2.71 -9.14 -9.51
C CYS A 58 2.72 -10.49 -8.78
N GLU A 59 1.75 -10.74 -7.89
CA GLU A 59 1.63 -12.03 -7.21
C GLU A 59 1.24 -13.16 -8.16
N ASP A 60 0.32 -12.90 -9.10
CA ASP A 60 -0.11 -13.86 -10.13
C ASP A 60 1.01 -14.15 -11.14
N ASP A 61 1.77 -13.12 -11.54
CA ASP A 61 2.92 -13.25 -12.44
C ASP A 61 4.05 -14.07 -11.79
N ASP A 62 4.31 -13.87 -10.50
CA ASP A 62 5.26 -14.67 -9.72
C ASP A 62 4.84 -16.16 -9.72
N ASP A 63 3.56 -16.44 -9.50
CA ASP A 63 3.02 -17.81 -9.48
C ASP A 63 3.08 -18.47 -10.86
N LEU A 64 2.75 -17.73 -11.92
CA LEU A 64 2.86 -18.21 -13.30
C LEU A 64 4.31 -18.50 -13.67
N THR A 65 5.23 -17.62 -13.29
CA THR A 65 6.66 -17.79 -13.53
C THR A 65 7.18 -19.03 -12.79
N ALA A 66 6.78 -19.23 -11.53
CA ALA A 66 7.15 -20.42 -10.77
C ALA A 66 6.64 -21.71 -11.43
N TYR A 67 5.40 -21.70 -11.90
CA TYR A 67 4.81 -22.83 -12.60
C TYR A 67 5.55 -23.17 -13.90
N VAL A 68 5.84 -22.18 -14.75
CA VAL A 68 6.47 -22.40 -16.07
C VAL A 68 7.95 -22.74 -15.95
N SER A 69 8.65 -22.12 -15.00
CA SER A 69 10.10 -22.32 -14.83
C SER A 69 10.46 -23.55 -13.98
N GLY A 70 9.50 -24.11 -13.24
CA GLY A 70 9.76 -25.12 -12.20
C GLY A 70 10.61 -24.60 -11.04
N THR A 71 10.88 -23.29 -10.99
CA THR A 71 11.67 -22.65 -9.94
C THR A 71 10.73 -22.21 -8.81
N PRO A 72 11.05 -22.51 -7.53
CA PRO A 72 10.22 -22.05 -6.42
C PRO A 72 10.09 -20.53 -6.39
N ARG A 73 8.89 -20.05 -6.06
CA ARG A 73 8.54 -18.62 -6.05
C ARG A 73 9.49 -17.76 -5.21
N GLU A 74 10.00 -18.32 -4.12
CA GLU A 74 10.95 -17.68 -3.21
C GLU A 74 12.27 -17.30 -3.89
N GLN A 75 12.64 -18.01 -4.95
CA GLN A 75 13.88 -17.77 -5.69
C GLN A 75 13.71 -16.78 -6.83
N ILE A 76 12.48 -16.57 -7.31
CA ILE A 76 12.12 -15.70 -8.44
C ILE A 76 12.03 -14.24 -8.01
N ASN A 77 11.51 -13.97 -6.81
CA ASN A 77 11.30 -12.60 -6.34
C ASN A 77 12.49 -12.11 -5.48
N PRO A 78 13.38 -11.23 -6.02
CA PRO A 78 14.52 -10.71 -5.26
C PRO A 78 14.12 -9.82 -4.08
N PHE A 79 12.92 -9.25 -4.08
CA PHE A 79 12.40 -8.43 -2.98
C PHE A 79 11.79 -9.25 -1.84
N ARG A 80 11.45 -10.54 -2.07
CA ARG A 80 11.18 -11.46 -0.96
C ARG A 80 12.46 -11.93 -0.28
N ARG A 81 13.60 -11.95 -1.00
CA ARG A 81 14.91 -12.20 -0.39
C ARG A 81 15.32 -11.12 0.60
N THR A 82 14.82 -9.88 0.47
CA THR A 82 15.15 -8.80 1.42
C THR A 82 14.55 -8.95 2.83
N GLU A 83 13.66 -9.91 3.09
CA GLU A 83 13.33 -10.30 4.48
C GLU A 83 14.43 -11.14 5.14
N LEU A 84 15.40 -11.63 4.37
CA LEU A 84 16.67 -12.16 4.83
C LEU A 84 17.77 -11.28 4.26
N CYS A 85 18.01 -10.15 4.91
CA CYS A 85 19.25 -9.45 4.65
C CYS A 85 20.42 -10.36 5.06
N GLU A 86 21.08 -10.98 4.08
CA GLU A 86 22.34 -11.73 4.26
C GLU A 86 23.47 -10.86 4.85
N HIS A 87 23.20 -9.57 5.10
CA HIS A 87 24.13 -8.60 5.64
C HIS A 87 23.61 -7.76 6.81
N CYS A 88 22.45 -8.06 7.42
CA CYS A 88 21.96 -7.29 8.56
C CYS A 88 21.77 -8.20 9.77
N GLU A 89 22.82 -8.28 10.60
CA GLU A 89 22.81 -8.86 11.94
C GLU A 89 21.95 -8.05 12.94
N ARG A 90 20.73 -7.65 12.58
CA ARG A 90 19.80 -7.08 13.56
C ARG A 90 18.69 -8.08 13.84
N LYS A 91 18.88 -8.80 14.95
CA LYS A 91 17.83 -9.56 15.64
C LYS A 91 16.62 -8.63 15.83
N LEU A 92 15.49 -9.00 15.24
CA LEU A 92 14.20 -8.51 15.70
C LEU A 92 13.88 -9.31 16.96
N ASP A 93 14.24 -8.75 18.12
CA ASP A 93 13.81 -9.28 19.40
C ASP A 93 12.27 -9.19 19.52
N LYS A 94 11.71 -10.25 20.09
CA LYS A 94 10.27 -10.51 20.28
C LYS A 94 9.58 -9.49 21.16
#